data_AF-A0A1A8XR88-F1
#
_entry.id   AF-A0A1A8XR88-F1
#
_cell.length_a   1.000
_cell.length_b   1.000
_cell.length_c   1.000
_cell.angle_alpha   90.00
_cell.angle_beta   90.00
_cell.angle_gamma   90.00
#
_symmetry.space_group_name_H-M   'P 1'
#
loop_
_entity.id
_entity.type
_entity.pdbx_description
1 polymer ?
#
loop_
_entity_poly.entity_id
_entity_poly.type
_entity_poly.pdbx_seq_one_letter_code
_entity_poly.pdbx_strand_id
1 'polypeptide(L)'
;MTTVNKQARIRRAQSCATDARAAVGEFQAAVGQPDMALVIFFCSNEYDLTVLAEEMRRSFAGVQVVGCTTAGEIGPAGYREHSLTGASFPAGSFSAVSGGIDHLQQFETAAGRKLAQSLLQRREIHAPQASADDSFALLLIDGAYFTPS
;
A
#
# COMPACT_ATOMS: atom_id res chain seq x y z
N MET A 1 -21.39 17.21 -26.64
CA MET A 1 -20.50 16.05 -26.49
C MET A 1 -20.23 15.86 -25.01
N THR A 2 -20.96 14.93 -24.38
CA THR A 2 -20.80 14.58 -22.97
C THR A 2 -19.50 13.82 -22.83
N THR A 3 -18.48 14.44 -22.25
CA THR A 3 -17.24 13.76 -21.88
C THR A 3 -17.62 12.57 -21.00
N VAL A 4 -17.34 11.35 -21.45
CA VAL A 4 -17.42 10.16 -20.61
C VAL A 4 -16.55 10.44 -19.40
N ASN A 5 -17.18 10.63 -18.25
CA ASN A 5 -16.50 10.76 -16.98
C ASN A 5 -15.83 9.40 -16.75
N LYS A 6 -14.52 9.31 -17.03
CA LYS A 6 -13.74 8.09 -16.82
C LYS A 6 -13.61 7.93 -15.31
N GLN A 7 -14.66 7.41 -14.66
CA GLN A 7 -14.70 7.15 -13.23
C GLN A 7 -13.40 6.42 -12.87
N ALA A 8 -12.54 7.10 -12.12
CA ALA A 8 -11.33 6.47 -11.63
C ALA A 8 -11.79 5.33 -10.71
N ARG A 9 -11.28 4.12 -10.97
CA ARG A 9 -11.62 2.89 -10.25
C ARG A 9 -10.37 2.38 -9.55
N ILE A 10 -10.54 1.48 -8.59
CA ILE A 10 -9.42 0.74 -8.03
C ILE A 10 -8.71 0.00 -9.17
N ARG A 11 -7.42 0.27 -9.37
CA ARG A 11 -6.57 -0.46 -10.33
C ARG A 11 -5.72 -1.44 -9.58
N ARG A 12 -5.59 -2.65 -10.11
CA ARG A 12 -4.81 -3.75 -9.51
C ARG A 12 -3.78 -4.21 -10.50
N ALA A 13 -2.59 -4.54 -10.03
CA ALA A 13 -1.53 -5.06 -10.87
C ALA A 13 -0.69 -6.07 -10.12
N GLN A 14 0.05 -6.86 -10.89
CA GLN A 14 1.06 -7.78 -10.41
C GLN A 14 2.22 -7.76 -11.40
N SER A 15 3.44 -7.69 -10.88
CA SER A 15 4.68 -7.87 -11.63
C SER A 15 5.39 -9.11 -11.11
N CYS A 16 5.95 -9.89 -12.04
CA CYS A 16 6.80 -11.04 -11.75
C CYS A 16 8.27 -10.77 -12.13
N ALA A 17 8.64 -9.50 -12.34
CA ALA A 17 10.02 -9.15 -12.58
C ALA A 17 10.84 -9.43 -11.31
N THR A 18 12.00 -10.05 -11.47
CA THR A 18 12.90 -10.38 -10.34
C THR A 18 13.72 -9.19 -9.88
N ASP A 19 13.97 -8.21 -10.76
CA ASP A 19 14.61 -6.96 -10.40
C ASP A 19 13.61 -6.00 -9.74
N ALA A 20 13.96 -5.45 -8.57
CA ALA A 20 13.08 -4.60 -7.78
C ALA A 20 12.68 -3.30 -8.54
N ARG A 21 13.59 -2.72 -9.32
CA ARG A 21 13.32 -1.48 -10.08
C ARG A 21 12.35 -1.77 -11.23
N ALA A 22 12.60 -2.86 -11.96
CA ALA A 22 11.70 -3.33 -13.02
C ALA A 22 10.31 -3.67 -12.47
N ALA A 23 10.24 -4.37 -11.33
CA ALA A 23 8.97 -4.74 -10.71
C ALA A 23 8.14 -3.52 -10.32
N VAL A 24 8.76 -2.52 -9.68
CA VAL A 24 8.09 -1.26 -9.34
C VAL A 24 7.68 -0.48 -10.60
N GLY A 25 8.52 -0.46 -11.64
CA GLY A 25 8.21 0.19 -12.91
C GLY A 25 6.98 -0.42 -13.59
N GLU A 26 6.93 -1.75 -13.70
CA GLU A 26 5.77 -2.47 -14.24
C GLU A 26 4.51 -2.23 -13.40
N PHE A 27 4.64 -2.29 -12.09
CA PHE A 27 3.55 -2.05 -11.16
C PHE A 27 3.00 -0.62 -11.30
N GLN A 28 3.87 0.39 -11.29
CA GLN A 28 3.49 1.80 -11.42
C GLN A 28 2.82 2.07 -12.78
N ALA A 29 3.34 1.50 -13.86
CA ALA A 29 2.75 1.67 -15.19
C ALA A 29 1.31 1.13 -15.25
N ALA A 30 1.03 0.03 -14.53
CA ALA A 30 -0.28 -0.60 -14.51
C ALA A 30 -1.27 0.06 -13.54
N VAL A 31 -0.85 0.43 -12.32
CA VAL A 31 -1.75 1.03 -11.31
C VAL A 31 -1.81 2.56 -11.39
N GLY A 32 -0.88 3.20 -12.08
CA GLY A 32 -0.77 4.64 -12.19
C GLY A 32 -2.03 5.29 -12.76
N GLN A 33 -2.54 6.29 -12.05
CA GLN A 33 -3.68 7.10 -12.47
C GLN A 33 -3.58 8.52 -11.92
N PRO A 34 -4.29 9.50 -12.51
CA PRO A 34 -4.36 10.85 -11.94
C PRO A 34 -4.93 10.79 -10.52
N ASP A 35 -4.39 11.64 -9.64
CA ASP A 35 -4.89 11.90 -8.28
C ASP A 35 -5.18 10.60 -7.49
N MET A 36 -4.12 9.95 -7.01
CA MET A 36 -4.22 8.77 -6.16
C MET A 36 -4.22 9.17 -4.68
N ALA A 37 -5.18 8.64 -3.91
CA ALA A 37 -5.21 8.81 -2.45
C ALA A 37 -4.35 7.77 -1.72
N LEU A 38 -4.24 6.57 -2.27
CA LEU A 38 -3.55 5.46 -1.62
C LEU A 38 -3.01 4.48 -2.67
N VAL A 39 -1.83 3.95 -2.39
CA VAL A 39 -1.29 2.73 -3.02
C VAL A 39 -1.00 1.72 -1.93
N ILE A 40 -1.53 0.51 -2.09
CA ILE A 40 -1.23 -0.64 -1.23
C ILE A 40 -0.47 -1.65 -2.08
N PHE A 41 0.66 -2.15 -1.57
CA PHE A 41 1.40 -3.23 -2.23
C PHE A 41 1.79 -4.34 -1.26
N PHE A 42 2.01 -5.52 -1.82
CA PHE A 42 2.55 -6.70 -1.16
C PHE A 42 3.68 -7.22 -2.03
N CYS A 43 4.80 -7.57 -1.41
CA CYS A 43 5.99 -8.01 -2.13
C CYS A 43 6.61 -9.25 -1.51
N SER A 44 7.27 -10.05 -2.34
CA SER A 44 8.12 -11.12 -1.86
C SER A 44 9.30 -10.56 -1.06
N ASN A 45 9.69 -11.29 -0.02
CA ASN A 45 10.91 -11.02 0.77
C ASN A 45 12.22 -11.27 -0.01
N GLU A 46 12.15 -11.82 -1.23
CA GLU A 46 13.32 -12.08 -2.07
C GLU A 46 13.79 -10.86 -2.86
N TYR A 47 12.98 -9.80 -2.92
CA TYR A 47 13.44 -8.52 -3.43
C TYR A 47 14.48 -7.91 -2.48
N ASP A 48 15.40 -7.12 -3.05
CA ASP A 48 16.11 -6.11 -2.26
C ASP A 48 15.10 -5.07 -1.78
N LEU A 49 14.64 -5.22 -0.54
CA LEU A 49 13.60 -4.36 0.06
C LEU A 49 14.05 -2.91 0.21
N THR A 50 15.36 -2.64 0.30
CA THR A 50 15.87 -1.28 0.34
C THR A 50 15.66 -0.62 -1.01
N VAL A 51 16.10 -1.28 -2.09
CA VAL A 51 15.90 -0.80 -3.45
C VAL A 51 14.41 -0.69 -3.78
N LEU A 52 13.60 -1.70 -3.44
CA LEU A 52 12.16 -1.68 -3.67
C LEU A 52 11.49 -0.48 -2.98
N ALA A 53 11.82 -0.22 -1.71
CA ALA A 53 11.24 0.88 -0.94
C ALA A 53 11.65 2.26 -1.49
N GLU A 54 12.91 2.43 -1.91
CA GLU A 54 13.38 3.65 -2.57
C GLU A 54 12.64 3.90 -3.89
N GLU A 55 12.49 2.85 -4.69
CA GLU A 55 11.80 2.92 -5.98
C GLU A 55 10.31 3.20 -5.83
N MET A 56 9.64 2.61 -4.84
CA MET A 56 8.25 2.92 -4.51
C MET A 56 8.08 4.38 -4.12
N ARG A 57 8.95 4.91 -3.23
CA ARG A 57 8.91 6.32 -2.82
C ARG A 57 9.11 7.27 -4.01
N ARG A 58 10.01 6.93 -4.94
CA ARG A 58 10.25 7.74 -6.14
C ARG A 58 9.08 7.68 -7.11
N SER A 59 8.57 6.49 -7.38
CA SER A 59 7.55 6.23 -8.40
C SER A 59 6.16 6.75 -8.01
N PHE A 60 5.91 6.88 -6.71
CA PHE A 60 4.64 7.36 -6.14
C PHE A 60 4.85 8.62 -5.27
N ALA A 61 5.79 9.48 -5.66
CA ALA A 61 6.06 10.73 -4.94
C ALA A 61 4.78 11.56 -4.73
N GLY A 62 4.53 11.96 -3.48
CA GLY A 62 3.33 12.73 -3.12
C GLY A 62 2.06 11.91 -2.90
N VAL A 63 2.11 10.58 -3.04
CA VAL A 63 0.98 9.68 -2.79
C VAL A 63 1.24 8.89 -1.50
N GLN A 64 0.19 8.62 -0.72
CA GLN A 64 0.32 7.73 0.43
C GLN A 64 0.54 6.29 -0.06
N VAL A 65 1.68 5.70 0.30
CA VAL A 65 2.02 4.32 -0.03
C VAL A 65 2.18 3.51 1.24
N VAL A 66 1.54 2.34 1.31
CA VAL A 66 1.72 1.36 2.37
C VAL A 66 1.97 -0.01 1.75
N GLY A 67 2.77 -0.83 2.42
CA GLY A 67 2.98 -2.21 1.99
C GLY A 67 3.67 -3.03 3.06
N CYS A 68 3.70 -4.33 2.84
CA CYS A 68 4.42 -5.30 3.68
C CYS A 68 5.00 -6.41 2.80
N THR A 69 5.91 -7.20 3.35
CA THR A 69 6.30 -8.46 2.72
C THR A 69 5.24 -9.53 2.94
N THR A 70 5.22 -10.55 2.09
CA THR A 70 4.36 -11.72 2.23
C THR A 70 5.08 -12.99 1.78
N ALA A 71 4.63 -14.15 2.28
CA ALA A 71 5.10 -15.49 1.89
C ALA A 71 4.72 -15.86 0.45
N GLY A 72 3.72 -15.16 -0.08
CA GLY A 72 3.13 -15.37 -1.39
C GLY A 72 2.10 -14.29 -1.64
N GLU A 73 1.92 -13.94 -2.90
CA GLU A 73 1.14 -12.82 -3.34
C GLU A 73 -0.08 -13.29 -4.12
N ILE A 74 -1.27 -12.84 -3.73
CA ILE A 74 -2.49 -13.03 -4.51
C ILE A 74 -2.68 -11.80 -5.39
N GLY A 75 -2.55 -11.97 -6.70
CA GLY A 75 -2.78 -10.92 -7.69
C GLY A 75 -3.76 -11.35 -8.78
N PRO A 76 -3.97 -10.51 -9.81
CA PRO A 76 -4.85 -10.84 -10.94
C PRO A 76 -4.45 -12.13 -11.67
N ALA A 77 -3.19 -12.57 -11.56
CA ALA A 77 -2.69 -13.82 -12.14
C ALA A 77 -2.80 -15.02 -11.18
N GLY A 78 -3.49 -14.89 -10.05
CA GLY A 78 -3.64 -15.91 -9.02
C GLY A 78 -2.61 -15.81 -7.89
N TYR A 79 -2.48 -16.88 -7.10
CA TYR A 79 -1.43 -17.03 -6.10
C TYR A 79 -0.09 -17.23 -6.80
N ARG A 80 0.89 -16.39 -6.48
CA ARG A 80 2.26 -16.46 -6.99
C ARG A 80 3.22 -16.29 -5.83
N GLU A 81 4.40 -16.87 -5.98
CA GLU A 81 5.56 -16.57 -5.17
C GLU A 81 6.50 -15.67 -6.01
N HIS A 82 7.39 -14.92 -5.35
CA HIS A 82 8.38 -14.06 -6.00
C HIS A 82 7.80 -12.90 -6.82
N SER A 83 6.75 -12.24 -6.33
CA SER A 83 6.09 -11.18 -7.09
C SER A 83 5.81 -9.92 -6.28
N LEU A 84 5.49 -8.84 -7.00
CA LEU A 84 4.97 -7.60 -6.45
C LEU A 84 3.52 -7.46 -6.91
N THR A 85 2.57 -7.37 -5.98
CA THR A 85 1.14 -7.17 -6.28
C THR A 85 0.58 -6.00 -5.48
N GLY A 86 -0.53 -5.43 -5.93
CA GLY A 86 -1.15 -4.34 -5.19
C GLY A 86 -2.25 -3.62 -5.94
N ALA A 87 -2.64 -2.48 -5.39
CA ALA A 87 -3.69 -1.64 -5.94
C ALA A 87 -3.47 -0.15 -5.68
N SER A 88 -4.02 0.68 -6.57
CA SER A 88 -4.17 2.12 -6.36
C SER A 88 -5.63 2.53 -6.20
N PHE A 89 -5.86 3.52 -5.35
CA PHE A 89 -7.17 4.04 -4.99
C PHE A 89 -7.26 5.52 -5.38
N PRO A 90 -8.27 5.94 -6.16
CA PRO A 90 -8.39 7.30 -6.64
C PRO A 90 -8.92 8.26 -5.56
N ALA A 91 -8.37 9.47 -5.51
CA ALA A 91 -8.73 10.49 -4.51
C ALA A 91 -10.16 11.02 -4.64
N GLY A 92 -10.80 10.88 -5.81
CA GLY A 92 -12.19 11.26 -6.00
C GLY A 92 -13.21 10.35 -5.29
N SER A 93 -12.78 9.20 -4.75
CA SER A 93 -13.67 8.25 -4.07
C SER A 93 -13.07 7.63 -2.81
N PHE A 94 -11.77 7.85 -2.55
CA PHE A 94 -11.07 7.31 -1.39
C PHE A 94 -10.26 8.40 -0.71
N SER A 95 -10.19 8.33 0.60
CA SER A 95 -9.25 9.08 1.44
C SER A 95 -8.58 8.08 2.37
N ALA A 96 -7.30 8.29 2.68
CA ALA A 96 -6.55 7.39 3.51
C ALA A 96 -5.61 8.18 4.42
N VAL A 97 -5.41 7.66 5.62
CA VAL A 97 -4.36 8.07 6.54
C VAL A 97 -3.61 6.82 6.97
N SER A 98 -2.30 6.91 7.12
CA SER A 98 -1.47 5.80 7.58
C SER A 98 -0.49 6.24 8.65
N GLY A 99 -0.02 5.25 9.39
CA GLY A 99 1.06 5.35 10.36
C GLY A 99 1.72 3.99 10.53
N GLY A 100 3.00 4.01 10.91
CA GLY A 100 3.80 2.82 11.13
C GLY A 100 4.14 2.64 12.60
N ILE A 101 4.42 1.40 12.98
CA ILE A 101 5.03 1.04 14.25
C ILE A 101 6.28 0.23 13.92
N ASP A 102 7.44 0.80 14.23
CA ASP A 102 8.71 0.13 14.08
C ASP A 102 9.02 -0.73 15.31
N HIS A 103 9.99 -1.64 15.19
CA HIS A 103 10.50 -2.44 16.31
C HIS A 103 9.43 -3.20 17.10
N LEU A 104 8.60 -3.99 16.40
CA LEU A 104 7.48 -4.74 17.01
C LEU A 104 7.86 -5.64 18.19
N GLN A 105 9.14 -6.05 18.31
CA GLN A 105 9.65 -6.78 19.49
C GLN A 105 9.51 -6.00 20.80
N GLN A 106 9.44 -4.68 20.73
CA GLN A 106 9.30 -3.75 21.86
C GLN A 106 7.91 -3.08 21.86
N PHE A 107 6.95 -3.68 21.15
CA PHE A 107 5.62 -3.11 21.02
C PHE A 107 4.89 -3.04 22.37
N GLU A 108 4.37 -1.86 22.67
CA GLU A 108 3.45 -1.64 23.79
C GLU A 108 2.04 -1.35 23.29
N THR A 109 1.04 -1.98 23.91
CA THR A 109 -0.39 -1.73 23.60
C THR A 109 -0.75 -0.24 23.72
N ALA A 110 -0.11 0.50 24.62
CA ALA A 110 -0.31 1.94 24.77
C ALA A 110 0.13 2.72 23.53
N ALA A 111 1.24 2.35 22.90
CA ALA A 111 1.72 2.96 21.67
C ALA A 111 0.75 2.69 20.50
N GLY A 112 0.26 1.44 20.38
CA GLY A 112 -0.74 1.08 19.37
C GLY A 112 -2.04 1.88 19.52
N ARG A 113 -2.56 2.02 20.76
CA ARG A 113 -3.76 2.83 21.04
C ARG A 113 -3.55 4.30 20.71
N LYS A 114 -2.40 4.86 21.06
CA LYS A 114 -2.05 6.27 20.76
C LYS A 114 -2.00 6.50 19.25
N LEU A 115 -1.40 5.57 18.49
CA LEU A 115 -1.37 5.66 17.04
C LEU A 115 -2.78 5.59 16.43
N ALA A 116 -3.58 4.61 16.85
CA ALA A 116 -4.95 4.46 16.36
C ALA A 116 -5.79 5.71 16.61
N GLN A 117 -5.70 6.31 17.81
CA GLN A 117 -6.39 7.58 18.13
C GLN A 117 -5.93 8.73 17.24
N SER A 118 -4.62 8.86 17.01
CA SER A 118 -4.06 9.88 16.11
C SER A 118 -4.55 9.71 14.66
N LEU A 119 -4.62 8.47 14.16
CA LEU A 119 -5.13 8.19 12.82
C LEU A 119 -6.63 8.50 12.70
N LEU A 120 -7.43 8.17 13.71
CA LEU A 120 -8.85 8.53 13.73
C LEU A 120 -9.05 10.05 13.67
N GLN A 121 -8.31 10.82 14.47
CA GLN A 121 -8.36 12.28 14.45
C GLN A 121 -7.94 12.86 13.08
N ARG A 122 -6.84 12.36 12.50
CA ARG A 122 -6.41 12.78 11.15
C ARG A 122 -7.46 12.44 10.11
N ARG A 123 -8.07 11.26 10.18
CA ARG A 123 -9.13 10.85 9.26
C ARG A 123 -10.33 11.78 9.34
N GLU A 124 -10.78 12.16 10.53
CA GLU A 124 -11.88 13.12 10.71
C GLU A 124 -11.59 14.48 10.04
N ILE A 125 -10.33 14.94 10.09
CA ILE A 125 -9.89 16.17 9.41
C ILE A 125 -9.85 15.98 7.89
N HIS A 126 -9.31 14.86 7.40
CA HIS A 126 -9.11 14.60 5.97
C HIS A 126 -10.39 14.14 5.24
N ALA A 127 -11.37 13.61 5.96
CA ALA A 127 -12.62 13.07 5.41
C ALA A 127 -13.79 13.30 6.39
N PRO A 128 -14.20 14.56 6.62
CA PRO A 128 -15.22 14.90 7.61
C PRO A 128 -16.62 14.34 7.29
N GLN A 129 -16.86 13.97 6.03
CA GLN A 129 -18.13 13.41 5.57
C GLN A 129 -18.20 11.88 5.70
N ALA A 130 -17.08 11.22 5.94
CA ALA A 130 -17.03 9.77 5.98
C ALA A 130 -17.60 9.26 7.32
N SER A 131 -18.32 8.14 7.31
CA SER A 131 -18.97 7.53 8.47
C SER A 131 -18.30 6.21 8.88
N ALA A 132 -18.86 5.49 9.85
CA ALA A 132 -18.39 4.13 10.15
C ALA A 132 -18.78 3.12 9.05
N ASP A 133 -19.83 3.42 8.27
CA ASP A 133 -20.38 2.49 7.27
C ASP A 133 -19.56 2.45 5.98
N ASP A 134 -18.79 3.50 5.70
CA ASP A 134 -17.96 3.65 4.49
C ASP A 134 -16.46 3.59 4.77
N SER A 135 -16.09 3.18 5.98
CA SER A 135 -14.71 3.23 6.46
C SER A 135 -14.27 1.95 7.13
N PHE A 136 -13.00 1.62 6.94
CA PHE A 136 -12.38 0.44 7.52
C PHE A 136 -10.95 0.77 7.94
N ALA A 137 -10.42 -0.06 8.85
CA ALA A 137 -9.01 -0.04 9.20
C ALA A 137 -8.32 -1.28 8.58
N LEU A 138 -7.09 -1.09 8.12
CA LEU A 138 -6.22 -2.16 7.64
C LEU A 138 -4.95 -2.16 8.49
N LEU A 139 -4.62 -3.32 9.06
CA LEU A 139 -3.35 -3.55 9.74
C LEU A 139 -2.48 -4.45 8.88
N LEU A 140 -1.28 -3.97 8.55
CA LEU A 140 -0.25 -4.75 7.87
C LEU A 140 0.86 -5.06 8.89
N ILE A 141 1.25 -6.32 8.98
CA ILE A 141 2.34 -6.77 9.84
C ILE A 141 3.40 -7.36 8.92
N ASP A 142 4.59 -6.77 8.94
CA ASP A 142 5.72 -7.25 8.16
C ASP A 142 6.42 -8.40 8.91
N GLY A 143 6.43 -9.59 8.31
CA GLY A 143 7.02 -10.78 8.89
C GLY A 143 8.50 -10.88 8.52
N ALA A 144 9.41 -10.63 9.46
CA ALA A 144 10.82 -10.92 9.23
C ALA A 144 11.01 -12.44 9.14
N TYR A 145 11.35 -12.94 7.95
CA TYR A 145 11.87 -14.30 7.82
C TYR A 145 13.25 -14.35 8.45
N PHE A 146 13.37 -15.11 9.54
CA PHE A 146 14.64 -15.43 10.16
C PHE A 146 15.46 -16.31 9.21
N THR A 147 16.49 -15.76 8.57
CA THR A 147 17.56 -16.56 7.96
C THR A 147 18.67 -16.73 9.01
N PRO A 148 18.87 -17.92 9.59
CA PRO A 148 20.05 -18.15 10.43
C PRO A 148 21.30 -18.03 9.57
N SER A 149 22.23 -17.18 10.00
CA SER A 149 23.62 -17.10 9.54
C SER A 149 24.41 -18.35 9.91
#